data_AF-A0A0A1CR09-F1
#
_entry.id   AF-A0A0A1CR09-F1
#
_cell.length_a   1.000
_cell.length_b   1.000
_cell.length_c   1.000
_cell.angle_alpha   90.00
_cell.angle_beta   90.00
_cell.angle_gamma   90.00
#
_symmetry.space_group_name_H-M   'P 1'
#
loop_
_entity.id
_entity.type
_entity.pdbx_description
1 polymer ?
#
loop_
_entity_poly.entity_id
_entity_poly.type
_entity_poly.pdbx_seq_one_letter_code
_entity_poly.pdbx_strand_id
1 'polypeptide(L)'
;MVELSGATLGKQVLPLFRSRANLHRWDAVRRYCGQAEDGIGLLEEAVGRDGAAVVLPVVQKALAAMGRVMLHADDSNGSIGGTFERLMTLHARLCREAPPAPGRLVSWTIQFQFGDGQDFVMPDPVDYAAALGPKGLEKYRAELDKVAAGIPPEMDEAQKQAARRLYLDDPAAWEQFSEHTHARFVLAYNAERLAVAHRDVPRIIETHAGDQSRSYKLHNTAKALAEIGETGLAMDWAKRGALLENGHQGEAAGEYWCALLHEHAPGEELAARLAVFERWPSFVQASRLHDAAVPTGAWPSMRAEVLATLAGRPDDYVQFLLLTLKDVPLAWAEAYRVGLDRGDLWEKLIDAHRVHDPAAVLFVLEKLIVGGLAVADARNYRTATARLRKHRAISTAAGRPEATATLLAAIREANRNRPRLLRELDRLKF
;
A
#
# COMPACT_ATOMS: atom_id res chain seq x y z
N MET A 1 20.88 38.41 7.24
CA MET A 1 19.95 37.31 6.91
C MET A 1 18.86 37.94 6.07
N VAL A 2 18.85 37.69 4.75
CA VAL A 2 17.96 38.42 3.83
C VAL A 2 16.60 37.73 3.81
N GLU A 3 15.55 38.41 4.27
CA GLU A 3 14.15 37.98 4.08
C GLU A 3 13.90 37.85 2.57
N LEU A 4 13.62 36.63 2.09
CA LEU A 4 13.28 36.43 0.69
C LEU A 4 11.79 36.77 0.53
N SER A 5 11.47 37.75 -0.31
CA SER A 5 10.07 37.97 -0.70
C SER A 5 9.47 36.68 -1.29
N GLY A 6 8.18 36.40 -1.07
CA GLY A 6 7.52 35.21 -1.61
C GLY A 6 7.62 35.08 -3.15
N ALA A 7 7.84 36.19 -3.86
CA ALA A 7 8.13 36.20 -5.29
C ALA A 7 9.50 35.57 -5.64
N THR A 8 10.51 35.79 -4.80
CA THR A 8 11.84 35.18 -4.97
C THR A 8 11.81 33.70 -4.65
N LEU A 9 11.15 33.31 -3.55
CA LEU A 9 10.93 31.90 -3.19
C LEU A 9 10.21 31.13 -4.31
N GLY A 10 9.14 31.71 -4.85
CA GLY A 10 8.39 31.09 -5.95
C GLY A 10 9.22 30.87 -7.21
N LYS A 11 10.15 31.77 -7.56
CA LYS A 11 11.05 31.58 -8.71
C LYS A 11 12.01 30.42 -8.52
N GLN A 12 12.48 30.20 -7.28
CA GLN A 12 13.40 29.13 -6.95
C GLN A 12 12.69 27.76 -6.91
N VAL A 13 11.50 27.69 -6.32
CA VAL A 13 10.88 26.42 -5.94
C VAL A 13 9.87 25.91 -6.99
N LEU A 14 9.09 26.78 -7.64
CA LEU A 14 8.06 26.33 -8.59
C LEU A 14 8.57 25.52 -9.79
N PRO A 15 9.81 25.69 -10.30
CA PRO A 15 10.35 24.80 -11.33
C PRO A 15 10.44 23.33 -10.90
N LEU A 16 10.60 23.03 -9.61
CA LEU A 16 10.74 21.68 -9.07
C LEU A 16 9.42 20.90 -9.08
N PHE A 17 8.29 21.59 -9.13
CA PHE A 17 6.93 21.01 -9.19
C PHE A 17 6.37 20.94 -10.61
N ARG A 18 7.19 21.23 -11.62
CA ARG A 18 6.77 21.25 -13.03
C ARG A 18 7.55 20.21 -13.80
N SER A 19 6.87 19.51 -14.69
CA SER A 19 7.51 18.59 -15.61
C SER A 19 6.92 18.73 -17.00
N ARG A 20 7.78 18.59 -18.02
CA ARG A 20 7.39 18.32 -19.42
C ARG A 20 7.86 16.94 -19.87
N ALA A 21 8.45 16.16 -18.96
CA ALA A 21 8.91 14.82 -19.26
C ALA A 21 7.71 13.89 -19.47
N ASN A 22 7.90 12.85 -20.28
CA ASN A 22 6.93 11.77 -20.40
C ASN A 22 7.02 10.91 -19.13
N LEU A 23 6.02 11.06 -18.24
CA LEU A 23 5.94 10.39 -16.94
C LEU A 23 5.19 9.05 -17.00
N HIS A 24 5.30 8.32 -18.12
CA HIS A 24 4.87 6.92 -18.21
C HIS A 24 5.99 5.92 -17.90
N ARG A 25 7.21 6.39 -17.60
CA ARG A 25 8.33 5.52 -17.19
C ARG A 25 8.67 5.73 -15.72
N TRP A 26 8.84 4.62 -15.01
CA TRP A 26 9.12 4.61 -13.57
C TRP A 26 10.39 5.37 -13.16
N ASP A 27 11.42 5.42 -14.01
CA ASP A 27 12.63 6.20 -13.72
C ASP A 27 12.39 7.71 -13.82
N ALA A 28 11.55 8.14 -14.77
CA ALA A 28 11.16 9.54 -14.92
C ALA A 28 10.24 9.99 -13.77
N VAL A 29 9.28 9.13 -13.37
CA VAL A 29 8.43 9.36 -12.19
C VAL A 29 9.30 9.51 -10.94
N ARG A 30 10.22 8.57 -10.67
CA ARG A 30 11.12 8.66 -9.50
C ARG A 30 11.97 9.94 -9.48
N ARG A 31 12.52 10.36 -10.63
CA ARG A 31 13.28 11.61 -10.72
C ARG A 31 12.41 12.82 -10.42
N TYR A 32 11.19 12.86 -10.98
CA TYR A 32 10.25 13.95 -10.72
C TYR A 32 9.83 14.01 -9.25
N CYS A 33 9.45 12.88 -8.65
CA CYS A 33 9.13 12.81 -7.22
C CYS A 33 10.31 13.30 -6.37
N GLY A 34 11.53 12.85 -6.63
CA GLY A 34 12.72 13.34 -5.93
C GLY A 34 12.89 14.86 -6.02
N GLN A 35 12.70 15.45 -7.20
CA GLN A 35 12.74 16.90 -7.38
C GLN A 35 11.64 17.63 -6.62
N ALA A 36 10.41 17.11 -6.66
CA ALA A 36 9.28 17.70 -5.94
C ALA A 36 9.48 17.59 -4.41
N GLU A 37 10.04 16.49 -3.90
CA GLU A 37 10.41 16.33 -2.50
C GLU A 37 11.49 17.34 -2.06
N ASP A 38 12.52 17.57 -2.89
CA ASP A 38 13.49 18.64 -2.64
C ASP A 38 12.81 20.01 -2.58
N GLY A 39 11.83 20.24 -3.47
CA GLY A 39 10.99 21.44 -3.46
C GLY A 39 10.17 21.60 -2.19
N ILE A 40 9.60 20.52 -1.66
CA ILE A 40 8.90 20.52 -0.37
C ILE A 40 9.88 20.87 0.75
N GLY A 41 11.07 20.28 0.77
CA GLY A 41 12.11 20.60 1.76
C GLY A 41 12.46 22.10 1.78
N LEU A 42 12.65 22.71 0.60
CA LEU A 42 12.89 24.15 0.49
C LEU A 42 11.72 25.01 0.98
N LEU A 43 10.48 24.56 0.77
CA LEU A 43 9.30 25.23 1.32
C LEU A 43 9.27 25.12 2.84
N GLU A 44 9.56 23.96 3.41
CA GLU A 44 9.61 23.74 4.87
C GLU A 44 10.70 24.59 5.54
N GLU A 45 11.89 24.67 4.94
CA GLU A 45 12.95 25.58 5.40
C GLU A 45 12.52 27.05 5.34
N ALA A 46 11.84 27.44 4.25
CA ALA A 46 11.32 28.79 4.10
C ALA A 46 10.23 29.12 5.13
N VAL A 47 9.44 28.15 5.58
CA VAL A 47 8.44 28.37 6.65
C VAL A 47 9.14 28.76 7.95
N GLY A 48 10.22 28.07 8.32
CA GLY A 48 10.99 28.41 9.52
C GLY A 48 11.70 29.76 9.44
N ARG A 49 12.07 30.19 8.24
CA ARG A 49 12.84 31.44 7.99
C ARG A 49 11.96 32.67 7.77
N ASP A 50 10.91 32.55 6.95
CA ASP A 50 10.08 33.66 6.46
C ASP A 50 8.63 33.62 6.98
N GLY A 51 8.22 32.51 7.62
CA GLY A 51 6.87 32.33 8.18
C GLY A 51 5.81 31.83 7.21
N ALA A 52 4.77 31.18 7.75
CA ALA A 52 3.72 30.51 6.97
C ALA A 52 2.99 31.42 5.97
N ALA A 53 2.70 32.67 6.35
CA ALA A 53 1.97 33.62 5.49
C ALA A 53 2.71 33.94 4.18
N VAL A 54 4.05 33.96 4.21
CA VAL A 54 4.89 34.22 3.03
C VAL A 54 4.94 33.01 2.10
N VAL A 55 4.97 31.81 2.68
CA VAL A 55 5.15 30.55 1.94
C VAL A 55 3.82 30.02 1.36
N LEU A 56 2.69 30.24 2.03
CA LEU A 56 1.40 29.70 1.66
C LEU A 56 1.00 29.95 0.18
N PRO A 57 1.13 31.17 -0.39
CA PRO A 57 0.81 31.38 -1.80
C PRO A 57 1.73 30.63 -2.78
N VAL A 58 2.95 30.29 -2.35
CA VAL A 58 3.89 29.49 -3.16
C VAL A 58 3.46 28.03 -3.15
N VAL A 59 3.04 27.50 -1.99
CA VAL A 59 2.50 26.13 -1.87
C VAL A 59 1.26 25.96 -2.74
N GLN A 60 0.33 26.91 -2.75
CA GLN A 60 -0.86 26.87 -3.63
C GLN A 60 -0.50 26.80 -5.11
N LYS A 61 0.53 27.56 -5.52
CA LYS A 61 1.04 27.52 -6.90
C LYS A 61 1.77 26.21 -7.22
N ALA A 62 2.44 25.60 -6.24
CA ALA A 62 3.08 24.30 -6.35
C ALA A 62 2.04 23.19 -6.51
N LEU A 63 0.98 23.17 -5.69
CA LEU A 63 -0.16 22.25 -5.83
C LEU A 63 -0.80 22.33 -7.21
N ALA A 64 -1.09 23.55 -7.70
CA ALA A 64 -1.61 23.74 -9.04
C ALA A 64 -0.63 23.28 -10.15
N ALA A 65 0.68 23.37 -9.92
CA ALA A 65 1.68 22.89 -10.86
C ALA A 65 1.73 21.36 -10.90
N MET A 66 1.75 20.71 -9.73
CA MET A 66 1.70 19.26 -9.62
C MET A 66 0.40 18.69 -10.19
N GLY A 67 -0.74 19.35 -10.00
CA GLY A 67 -2.04 18.90 -10.52
C GLY A 67 -2.01 18.77 -12.04
N ARG A 68 -1.43 19.77 -12.73
CA ARG A 68 -1.22 19.70 -14.18
C ARG A 68 -0.27 18.60 -14.61
N VAL A 69 0.71 18.24 -13.78
CA VAL A 69 1.61 17.11 -14.06
C VAL A 69 0.86 15.79 -13.93
N MET A 70 0.05 15.61 -12.87
CA MET A 70 -0.72 14.39 -12.64
C MET A 70 -1.70 14.08 -13.78
N LEU A 71 -2.34 15.10 -14.36
CA LEU A 71 -3.23 14.95 -15.53
C LEU A 71 -2.58 14.22 -16.73
N HIS A 72 -1.24 14.17 -16.78
CA HIS A 72 -0.49 13.61 -17.91
C HIS A 72 0.54 12.55 -17.47
N ALA A 73 0.45 12.04 -16.23
CA ALA A 73 1.40 11.09 -15.67
C ALA A 73 0.76 9.71 -15.44
N ASP A 74 1.54 8.64 -15.61
CA ASP A 74 1.16 7.34 -15.06
C ASP A 74 1.64 7.26 -13.61
N ASP A 75 0.70 7.40 -12.69
CA ASP A 75 0.94 7.27 -11.26
C ASP A 75 0.29 6.02 -10.67
N SER A 76 0.19 4.94 -11.46
CA SER A 76 -0.41 3.68 -10.99
C SER A 76 0.32 3.04 -9.79
N ASN A 77 1.53 3.50 -9.44
CA ASN A 77 2.23 3.11 -8.22
C ASN A 77 2.08 4.11 -7.05
N GLY A 78 1.33 5.21 -7.23
CA GLY A 78 1.04 6.22 -6.23
C GLY A 78 2.21 7.12 -5.79
N SER A 79 3.33 7.14 -6.52
CA SER A 79 4.52 7.91 -6.10
C SER A 79 4.29 9.42 -6.18
N ILE A 80 3.64 9.90 -7.24
CA ILE A 80 3.33 11.32 -7.41
C ILE A 80 2.23 11.73 -6.44
N GLY A 81 1.20 10.90 -6.29
CA GLY A 81 0.11 11.06 -5.33
C GLY A 81 0.63 11.22 -3.91
N GLY A 82 1.55 10.35 -3.46
CA GLY A 82 2.16 10.46 -2.13
C GLY A 82 2.93 11.78 -1.90
N THR A 83 3.72 12.24 -2.88
CA THR A 83 4.38 13.55 -2.79
C THR A 83 3.36 14.70 -2.82
N PHE A 84 2.28 14.56 -3.58
CA PHE A 84 1.21 15.55 -3.64
C PHE A 84 0.46 15.65 -2.29
N GLU A 85 0.13 14.52 -1.68
CA GLU A 85 -0.45 14.45 -0.33
C GLU A 85 0.46 15.15 0.70
N ARG A 86 1.78 14.92 0.64
CA ARG A 86 2.73 15.62 1.52
C ARG A 86 2.68 17.14 1.34
N LEU A 87 2.59 17.63 0.10
CA LEU A 87 2.43 19.06 -0.18
C LEU A 87 1.06 19.59 0.29
N MET A 88 -0.01 18.79 0.20
CA MET A 88 -1.34 19.12 0.73
C MET A 88 -1.35 19.22 2.26
N THR A 89 -0.67 18.29 2.94
CA THR A 89 -0.46 18.33 4.40
C THR A 89 0.30 19.59 4.82
N LEU A 90 1.34 19.98 4.07
CA LEU A 90 2.02 21.25 4.29
C LEU A 90 1.06 22.43 4.11
N HIS A 91 0.25 22.45 3.04
CA HIS A 91 -0.73 23.52 2.82
C HIS A 91 -1.71 23.66 4.00
N ALA A 92 -2.30 22.56 4.46
CA ALA A 92 -3.20 22.56 5.61
C ALA A 92 -2.52 23.09 6.88
N ARG A 93 -1.28 22.66 7.15
CA ARG A 93 -0.48 23.16 8.27
C ARG A 93 -0.30 24.68 8.19
N LEU A 94 0.11 25.21 7.03
CA LEU A 94 0.31 26.65 6.86
C LEU A 94 -1.00 27.44 6.98
N CYS A 95 -2.13 26.88 6.52
CA CYS A 95 -3.43 27.49 6.75
C CYS A 95 -3.81 27.53 8.24
N ARG A 96 -3.34 26.60 9.08
CA ARG A 96 -3.57 26.69 10.53
C ARG A 96 -2.65 27.70 11.21
N GLU A 97 -1.38 27.79 10.80
CA GLU A 97 -0.39 28.72 11.36
C GLU A 97 -0.64 30.17 10.95
N ALA A 98 -1.08 30.39 9.71
CA ALA A 98 -1.45 31.71 9.17
C ALA A 98 -2.80 31.63 8.43
N PRO A 99 -3.93 31.59 9.17
CA PRO A 99 -5.27 31.44 8.59
C PRO A 99 -5.59 32.49 7.53
N PRO A 100 -5.89 32.07 6.29
CA PRO A 100 -6.49 32.96 5.31
C PRO A 100 -7.87 33.40 5.80
N ALA A 101 -8.41 34.47 5.21
CA ALA A 101 -9.83 34.77 5.38
C ALA A 101 -10.67 33.53 4.99
N PRO A 102 -11.59 33.03 5.85
CA PRO A 102 -12.29 31.77 5.61
C PRO A 102 -12.97 31.70 4.25
N GLY A 103 -13.56 32.81 3.78
CA GLY A 103 -14.16 32.89 2.45
C GLY A 103 -13.17 32.60 1.31
N ARG A 104 -11.90 33.03 1.43
CA ARG A 104 -10.86 32.76 0.44
C ARG A 104 -10.42 31.30 0.46
N LEU A 105 -10.32 30.70 1.65
CA LEU A 105 -9.95 29.29 1.78
C LEU A 105 -11.07 28.38 1.27
N VAL A 106 -12.34 28.70 1.55
CA VAL A 106 -13.50 28.00 0.97
C VAL A 106 -13.48 28.09 -0.55
N SER A 107 -13.32 29.29 -1.12
CA SER A 107 -13.26 29.46 -2.57
C SER A 107 -12.10 28.69 -3.21
N TRP A 108 -10.93 28.70 -2.57
CA TRP A 108 -9.80 27.90 -3.03
C TRP A 108 -10.11 26.41 -3.00
N THR A 109 -10.71 25.90 -1.91
CA THR A 109 -11.03 24.49 -1.73
C THR A 109 -12.05 24.01 -2.76
N ILE A 110 -13.13 24.76 -2.97
CA ILE A 110 -14.14 24.45 -3.99
C ILE A 110 -13.52 24.46 -5.39
N GLN A 111 -12.74 25.49 -5.73
CA GLN A 111 -12.06 25.56 -7.03
C GLN A 111 -11.07 24.40 -7.21
N PHE A 112 -10.38 23.99 -6.16
CA PHE A 112 -9.42 22.89 -6.22
C PHE A 112 -10.13 21.55 -6.49
N GLN A 113 -11.28 21.31 -5.85
CA GLN A 113 -12.02 20.05 -5.93
C GLN A 113 -12.90 19.91 -7.19
N PHE A 114 -13.47 21.02 -7.67
CA PHE A 114 -14.46 21.03 -8.76
C PHE A 114 -14.01 21.82 -10.01
N GLY A 115 -12.79 22.36 -10.00
CA GLY A 115 -12.21 23.04 -11.16
C GLY A 115 -11.59 22.06 -12.16
N ASP A 116 -10.52 22.49 -12.83
CA ASP A 116 -9.94 21.78 -13.97
C ASP A 116 -9.15 20.51 -13.55
N GLY A 117 -9.88 19.42 -13.29
CA GLY A 117 -9.48 18.04 -13.63
C GLY A 117 -8.61 17.26 -12.64
N GLN A 118 -8.36 17.73 -11.43
CA GLN A 118 -7.58 16.96 -10.44
C GLN A 118 -8.51 16.25 -9.46
N ASP A 119 -8.64 14.92 -9.58
CA ASP A 119 -9.42 14.05 -8.68
C ASP A 119 -8.56 13.15 -7.79
N PHE A 120 -7.23 13.21 -7.98
CA PHE A 120 -6.30 12.28 -7.35
C PHE A 120 -6.04 12.52 -5.86
N VAL A 121 -6.18 13.78 -5.38
CA VAL A 121 -5.92 14.16 -3.98
C VAL A 121 -6.92 15.21 -3.55
N MET A 122 -7.64 14.96 -2.46
CA MET A 122 -8.70 15.85 -2.00
C MET A 122 -8.26 16.62 -0.74
N PRO A 123 -8.51 17.95 -0.65
CA PRO A 123 -8.37 18.66 0.61
C PRO A 123 -9.31 18.04 1.64
N ASP A 124 -8.78 17.56 2.76
CA ASP A 124 -9.58 16.96 3.84
C ASP A 124 -10.21 18.04 4.73
N PRO A 125 -11.55 18.16 4.79
CA PRO A 125 -12.22 19.09 5.70
C PRO A 125 -11.72 19.08 7.15
N VAL A 126 -11.29 17.92 7.68
CA VAL A 126 -10.75 17.81 9.04
C VAL A 126 -9.46 18.60 9.21
N ASP A 127 -8.54 18.49 8.24
CA ASP A 127 -7.24 19.17 8.27
C ASP A 127 -7.36 20.70 8.23
N TYR A 128 -8.40 21.21 7.57
CA TYR A 128 -8.70 22.64 7.44
C TYR A 128 -9.67 23.16 8.49
N ALA A 129 -10.28 22.30 9.32
CA ALA A 129 -11.33 22.68 10.27
C ALA A 129 -10.90 23.84 11.20
N ALA A 130 -9.67 23.78 11.72
CA ALA A 130 -9.12 24.82 12.58
C ALA A 130 -8.92 26.16 11.85
N ALA A 131 -8.48 26.14 10.59
CA ALA A 131 -8.25 27.35 9.79
C ALA A 131 -9.57 27.99 9.31
N LEU A 132 -10.57 27.16 9.00
CA LEU A 132 -11.90 27.60 8.58
C LEU A 132 -12.74 28.12 9.76
N GLY A 133 -12.61 27.47 10.92
CA GLY A 133 -13.51 27.68 12.05
C GLY A 133 -14.97 27.31 11.73
N PRO A 134 -15.89 27.42 12.72
CA PRO A 134 -17.28 27.03 12.54
C PRO A 134 -17.98 27.72 11.37
N LYS A 135 -17.82 29.06 11.26
CA LYS A 135 -18.42 29.85 10.16
C LYS A 135 -17.84 29.50 8.79
N GLY A 136 -16.55 29.15 8.72
CA GLY A 136 -15.92 28.73 7.48
C GLY A 136 -16.43 27.37 7.01
N LEU A 137 -16.60 26.42 7.94
CA LEU A 137 -17.19 25.11 7.66
C LEU A 137 -18.66 25.21 7.23
N GLU A 138 -19.46 26.06 7.88
CA GLU A 138 -20.85 26.33 7.45
C GLU A 138 -20.90 26.91 6.04
N LYS A 139 -20.02 27.88 5.74
CA LYS A 139 -19.91 28.45 4.39
C LYS A 139 -19.46 27.39 3.38
N TYR A 140 -18.51 26.54 3.76
CA TYR A 140 -18.03 25.47 2.89
C TYR A 140 -19.15 24.49 2.53
N ARG A 141 -19.92 24.04 3.53
CA ARG A 141 -21.12 23.22 3.33
C ARG A 141 -22.12 23.90 2.40
N ALA A 142 -22.37 25.19 2.58
CA ALA A 142 -23.29 25.93 1.71
C ALA A 142 -22.79 26.03 0.25
N GLU A 143 -21.48 26.10 -0.01
CA GLU A 143 -20.95 26.03 -1.37
C GLU A 143 -21.06 24.61 -1.96
N LEU A 144 -20.83 23.56 -1.16
CA LEU A 144 -21.06 22.17 -1.57
C LEU A 144 -22.53 21.92 -1.93
N ASP A 145 -23.48 22.46 -1.15
CA ASP A 145 -24.92 22.35 -1.42
C ASP A 145 -25.29 23.01 -2.76
N LYS A 146 -24.66 24.13 -3.13
CA LYS A 146 -24.85 24.77 -4.44
C LYS A 146 -24.34 23.89 -5.57
N VAL A 147 -23.17 23.25 -5.39
CA VAL A 147 -22.64 22.31 -6.38
C VAL A 147 -23.61 21.13 -6.53
N ALA A 148 -24.07 20.54 -5.42
CA ALA A 148 -25.02 19.43 -5.44
C ALA A 148 -26.32 19.79 -6.18
N ALA A 149 -26.86 21.00 -5.97
CA ALA A 149 -28.06 21.48 -6.65
C ALA A 149 -27.87 21.69 -8.16
N GLY A 150 -26.63 21.85 -8.63
CA GLY A 150 -26.30 22.03 -10.04
C GLY A 150 -26.12 20.73 -10.83
N ILE A 151 -26.05 19.57 -10.16
CA ILE A 151 -25.84 18.28 -10.83
C ILE A 151 -27.20 17.59 -11.00
N PRO A 152 -27.48 16.92 -12.15
CA PRO A 152 -28.71 16.13 -12.33
C PRO A 152 -28.91 15.05 -11.24
N PRO A 153 -30.07 14.35 -11.19
CA PRO A 153 -30.24 13.17 -10.34
C PRO A 153 -29.23 12.05 -10.66
N GLU A 154 -28.99 11.15 -9.71
CA GLU A 154 -28.18 9.96 -9.96
C GLU A 154 -28.89 9.02 -10.94
N MET A 155 -28.10 8.50 -11.87
CA MET A 155 -28.57 7.53 -12.86
C MET A 155 -28.60 6.12 -12.28
N ASP A 156 -29.55 5.31 -12.74
CA ASP A 156 -29.58 3.89 -12.41
C ASP A 156 -28.44 3.11 -13.08
N GLU A 157 -28.25 1.84 -12.70
CA GLU A 157 -27.16 1.02 -13.23
C GLU A 157 -27.28 0.74 -14.74
N ALA A 158 -28.51 0.65 -15.28
CA ALA A 158 -28.70 0.46 -16.72
C ALA A 158 -28.27 1.71 -17.50
N GLN A 159 -28.60 2.90 -16.98
CA GLN A 159 -28.18 4.19 -17.51
C GLN A 159 -26.66 4.36 -17.40
N LYS A 160 -26.04 4.02 -16.26
CA LYS A 160 -24.57 4.02 -16.10
C LYS A 160 -23.90 3.08 -17.10
N GLN A 161 -24.45 1.88 -17.31
CA GLN A 161 -23.91 0.92 -18.27
C GLN A 161 -24.05 1.41 -19.72
N ALA A 162 -25.16 2.05 -20.06
CA ALA A 162 -25.34 2.68 -21.37
C ALA A 162 -24.36 3.85 -21.57
N ALA A 163 -24.13 4.66 -20.54
CA ALA A 163 -23.20 5.80 -20.58
C ALA A 163 -21.75 5.38 -20.89
N ARG A 164 -21.34 4.15 -20.53
CA ARG A 164 -20.01 3.62 -20.89
C ARG A 164 -19.76 3.55 -22.40
N ARG A 165 -20.82 3.51 -23.22
CA ARG A 165 -20.71 3.54 -24.68
C ARG A 165 -20.41 4.94 -25.22
N LEU A 166 -20.77 5.99 -24.48
CA LEU A 166 -20.54 7.39 -24.88
C LEU A 166 -19.05 7.68 -25.10
N TYR A 167 -18.15 7.01 -24.37
CA TYR A 167 -16.70 7.20 -24.54
C TYR A 167 -16.24 7.09 -26.00
N LEU A 168 -16.84 6.18 -26.77
CA LEU A 168 -16.53 5.99 -28.19
C LEU A 168 -17.47 6.78 -29.11
N ASP A 169 -18.75 6.84 -28.77
CA ASP A 169 -19.81 7.34 -29.66
C ASP A 169 -20.01 8.87 -29.58
N ASP A 170 -19.81 9.46 -28.39
CA ASP A 170 -19.96 10.89 -28.12
C ASP A 170 -19.03 11.34 -26.97
N PRO A 171 -17.77 11.69 -27.27
CA PRO A 171 -16.79 12.09 -26.28
C PRO A 171 -17.19 13.33 -25.45
N ALA A 172 -17.99 14.23 -26.01
CA ALA A 172 -18.44 15.43 -25.29
C ALA A 172 -19.51 15.06 -24.24
N ALA A 173 -20.45 14.18 -24.59
CA ALA A 173 -21.41 13.64 -23.63
C ALA A 173 -20.73 12.76 -22.56
N TRP A 174 -19.68 12.03 -22.93
CA TRP A 174 -18.85 11.29 -21.97
C TRP A 174 -18.15 12.23 -20.97
N GLU A 175 -17.56 13.32 -21.44
CA GLU A 175 -16.90 14.30 -20.58
C GLU A 175 -17.87 14.86 -19.55
N GLN A 176 -19.05 15.31 -19.99
CA GLN A 176 -20.08 15.82 -19.09
C GLN A 176 -20.58 14.76 -18.09
N PHE A 177 -20.74 13.50 -18.53
CA PHE A 177 -21.08 12.39 -17.66
C PHE A 177 -19.99 12.12 -16.60
N SER A 178 -18.72 12.17 -17.02
CA SER A 178 -17.55 11.99 -16.17
C SER A 178 -17.47 13.10 -15.12
N GLU A 179 -17.66 14.36 -15.51
CA GLU A 179 -17.69 15.52 -14.61
C GLU A 179 -18.77 15.39 -13.53
N HIS A 180 -19.99 14.99 -13.90
CA HIS A 180 -21.06 14.77 -12.91
C HIS A 180 -20.75 13.62 -11.96
N THR A 181 -20.12 12.55 -12.46
CA THR A 181 -19.73 11.39 -11.65
C THR A 181 -18.62 11.77 -10.66
N HIS A 182 -17.60 12.50 -11.12
CA HIS A 182 -16.56 13.08 -10.28
C HIS A 182 -17.15 13.97 -9.19
N ALA A 183 -18.02 14.91 -9.57
CA ALA A 183 -18.63 15.83 -8.62
C ALA A 183 -19.42 15.10 -7.52
N ARG A 184 -20.11 14.00 -7.83
CA ARG A 184 -20.77 13.16 -6.80
C ARG A 184 -19.79 12.48 -5.87
N PHE A 185 -18.70 11.92 -6.40
CA PHE A 185 -17.66 11.32 -5.58
C PHE A 185 -17.06 12.35 -4.60
N VAL A 186 -16.74 13.54 -5.10
CA VAL A 186 -16.24 14.66 -4.28
C VAL A 186 -17.25 15.08 -3.22
N LEU A 187 -18.53 15.20 -3.56
CA LEU A 187 -19.58 15.54 -2.60
C LEU A 187 -19.72 14.48 -1.50
N ALA A 188 -19.67 13.19 -1.86
CA ALA A 188 -19.73 12.09 -0.89
C ALA A 188 -18.54 12.11 0.06
N TYR A 189 -17.32 12.27 -0.48
CA TYR A 189 -16.10 12.43 0.33
C TYR A 189 -16.20 13.60 1.30
N ASN A 190 -16.65 14.77 0.84
CA ASN A 190 -16.78 15.93 1.72
C ASN A 190 -17.87 15.73 2.78
N ALA A 191 -18.98 15.06 2.46
CA ALA A 191 -20.00 14.73 3.44
C ALA A 191 -19.45 13.81 4.54
N GLU A 192 -18.68 12.78 4.17
CA GLU A 192 -17.98 11.89 5.10
C GLU A 192 -17.03 12.66 6.02
N ARG A 193 -16.12 13.44 5.44
CA ARG A 193 -15.09 14.15 6.21
C ARG A 193 -15.63 15.33 7.02
N LEU A 194 -16.69 16.01 6.57
CA LEU A 194 -17.37 17.02 7.39
C LEU A 194 -18.03 16.39 8.62
N ALA A 195 -18.61 15.20 8.51
CA ALA A 195 -19.16 14.48 9.67
C ALA A 195 -18.06 14.20 10.71
N VAL A 196 -16.86 13.83 10.27
CA VAL A 196 -15.68 13.66 11.13
C VAL A 196 -15.22 14.99 11.72
N ALA A 197 -15.13 16.05 10.93
CA ALA A 197 -14.73 17.38 11.40
C ALA A 197 -15.68 17.93 12.49
N HIS A 198 -16.97 17.62 12.37
CA HIS A 198 -17.99 17.94 13.37
C HIS A 198 -18.06 16.95 14.53
N ARG A 199 -17.32 15.84 14.46
CA ARG A 199 -17.35 14.73 15.43
C ARG A 199 -18.78 14.19 15.64
N ASP A 200 -19.57 14.13 14.58
CA ASP A 200 -20.96 13.70 14.58
C ASP A 200 -21.06 12.19 14.31
N VAL A 201 -21.13 11.39 15.38
CA VAL A 201 -21.17 9.92 15.30
C VAL A 201 -22.34 9.41 14.45
N PRO A 202 -23.60 9.81 14.67
CA PRO A 202 -24.71 9.42 13.80
C PRO A 202 -24.45 9.72 12.33
N ARG A 203 -23.94 10.92 12.02
CA ARG A 203 -23.66 11.30 10.63
C ARG A 203 -22.51 10.51 10.03
N ILE A 204 -21.46 10.23 10.80
CA ILE A 204 -20.34 9.35 10.36
C ILE A 204 -20.88 7.98 9.96
N ILE A 205 -21.73 7.38 10.79
CA ILE A 205 -22.32 6.07 10.50
C ILE A 205 -23.17 6.14 9.23
N GLU A 206 -24.00 7.18 9.08
CA GLU A 206 -24.84 7.37 7.90
C GLU A 206 -24.01 7.49 6.61
N THR A 207 -22.98 8.34 6.59
CA THR A 207 -22.21 8.63 5.37
C THR A 207 -21.22 7.53 5.02
N HIS A 208 -20.53 6.93 6.00
CA HIS A 208 -19.49 5.93 5.74
C HIS A 208 -20.07 4.52 5.63
N ALA A 209 -20.93 4.13 6.57
CA ALA A 209 -21.43 2.76 6.63
C ALA A 209 -22.58 2.56 5.63
N GLY A 210 -23.41 3.57 5.44
CA GLY A 210 -24.56 3.56 4.52
C GLY A 210 -25.47 2.34 4.76
N ASP A 211 -25.61 1.51 3.73
CA ASP A 211 -26.40 0.27 3.74
C ASP A 211 -25.74 -0.90 4.49
N GLN A 212 -24.52 -0.70 5.01
CA GLN A 212 -23.77 -1.67 5.82
C GLN A 212 -23.50 -3.00 5.11
N SER A 213 -23.55 -3.01 3.78
CA SER A 213 -23.47 -4.24 2.96
C SER A 213 -22.05 -4.63 2.56
N ARG A 214 -21.04 -3.80 2.86
CA ARG A 214 -19.66 -3.97 2.40
C ARG A 214 -18.64 -3.80 3.52
N SER A 215 -17.70 -4.74 3.64
CA SER A 215 -16.68 -4.71 4.71
C SER A 215 -15.83 -3.45 4.68
N TYR A 216 -15.51 -2.93 3.48
CA TYR A 216 -14.69 -1.73 3.33
C TYR A 216 -15.39 -0.47 3.88
N LYS A 217 -16.72 -0.37 3.73
CA LYS A 217 -17.50 0.74 4.30
C LYS A 217 -17.47 0.71 5.82
N LEU A 218 -17.60 -0.49 6.41
CA LEU A 218 -17.55 -0.67 7.85
C LEU A 218 -16.14 -0.41 8.42
N HIS A 219 -15.10 -0.81 7.69
CA HIS A 219 -13.72 -0.48 7.99
C HIS A 219 -13.47 1.03 7.95
N ASN A 220 -13.95 1.73 6.92
CA ASN A 220 -13.83 3.19 6.83
C ASN A 220 -14.61 3.90 7.95
N THR A 221 -15.78 3.39 8.31
CA THR A 221 -16.56 3.87 9.47
C THR A 221 -15.76 3.72 10.77
N ALA A 222 -15.12 2.57 10.97
CA ALA A 222 -14.26 2.34 12.13
C ALA A 222 -13.09 3.32 12.19
N LYS A 223 -12.42 3.60 11.07
CA LYS A 223 -11.34 4.59 11.00
C LYS A 223 -11.83 6.00 11.35
N ALA A 224 -12.96 6.41 10.79
CA ALA A 224 -13.56 7.72 11.08
C ALA A 224 -13.93 7.88 12.56
N LEU A 225 -14.43 6.82 13.20
CA LEU A 225 -14.74 6.83 14.63
C LEU A 225 -13.48 6.85 15.50
N ALA A 226 -12.45 6.09 15.12
CA ALA A 226 -11.17 6.12 15.83
C ALA A 226 -10.52 7.51 15.78
N GLU A 227 -10.60 8.18 14.63
CA GLU A 227 -10.05 9.53 14.43
C GLU A 227 -10.65 10.57 15.38
N ILE A 228 -11.94 10.45 15.71
CA ILE A 228 -12.60 11.34 16.68
C ILE A 228 -12.49 10.85 18.13
N GLY A 229 -11.77 9.75 18.39
CA GLY A 229 -11.56 9.18 19.72
C GLY A 229 -12.66 8.24 20.22
N GLU A 230 -13.60 7.84 19.35
CA GLU A 230 -14.67 6.90 19.68
C GLU A 230 -14.18 5.44 19.52
N THR A 231 -13.14 5.10 20.29
CA THR A 231 -12.39 3.83 20.16
C THR A 231 -13.27 2.59 20.33
N GLY A 232 -14.20 2.59 21.28
CA GLY A 232 -15.12 1.46 21.48
C GLY A 232 -15.97 1.17 20.24
N LEU A 233 -16.57 2.22 19.67
CA LEU A 233 -17.33 2.10 18.43
C LEU A 233 -16.44 1.71 17.25
N ALA A 234 -15.22 2.25 17.17
CA ALA A 234 -14.27 1.87 16.13
C ALA A 234 -13.98 0.36 16.15
N MET A 235 -13.75 -0.23 17.34
CA MET A 235 -13.54 -1.68 17.49
C MET A 235 -14.78 -2.47 17.05
N ASP A 236 -15.97 -2.05 17.46
CA ASP A 236 -17.23 -2.70 17.07
C ASP A 236 -17.45 -2.68 15.56
N TRP A 237 -17.24 -1.54 14.91
CA TRP A 237 -17.42 -1.40 13.46
C TRP A 237 -16.35 -2.16 12.67
N ALA A 238 -15.10 -2.17 13.15
CA ALA A 238 -14.03 -2.96 12.54
C ALA A 238 -14.34 -4.46 12.63
N LYS A 239 -14.81 -4.94 13.80
CA LYS A 239 -15.28 -6.32 13.99
C LYS A 239 -16.44 -6.66 13.06
N ARG A 240 -17.45 -5.80 12.95
CA ARG A 240 -18.57 -5.99 12.01
C ARG A 240 -18.07 -6.12 10.58
N GLY A 241 -17.15 -5.25 10.16
CA GLY A 241 -16.49 -5.32 8.86
C GLY A 241 -15.76 -6.64 8.64
N ALA A 242 -15.04 -7.12 9.65
CA ALA A 242 -14.31 -8.38 9.60
C ALA A 242 -15.24 -9.60 9.45
N LEU A 243 -16.38 -9.58 10.13
CA LEU A 243 -17.29 -10.72 10.17
C LEU A 243 -18.30 -10.74 9.01
N LEU A 244 -18.46 -9.64 8.27
CA LEU A 244 -19.44 -9.50 7.19
C LEU A 244 -19.11 -10.35 5.95
N GLU A 245 -17.92 -10.17 5.36
CA GLU A 245 -17.48 -10.85 4.14
C GLU A 245 -16.19 -11.67 4.40
N ASN A 246 -15.91 -12.67 3.55
CA ASN A 246 -14.68 -13.48 3.61
C ASN A 246 -13.61 -13.04 2.59
N GLY A 247 -13.79 -11.89 1.93
CA GLY A 247 -12.82 -11.34 0.97
C GLY A 247 -11.71 -10.52 1.65
N HIS A 248 -10.76 -10.04 0.83
CA HIS A 248 -9.65 -9.18 1.28
C HIS A 248 -10.10 -7.92 2.04
N GLN A 249 -11.30 -7.40 1.75
CA GLN A 249 -11.89 -6.27 2.46
C GLN A 249 -12.28 -6.63 3.91
N GLY A 250 -12.80 -7.85 4.12
CA GLY A 250 -13.05 -8.38 5.46
C GLY A 250 -11.75 -8.63 6.21
N GLU A 251 -10.73 -9.18 5.53
CA GLU A 251 -9.42 -9.41 6.13
C GLU A 251 -8.79 -8.08 6.59
N ALA A 252 -8.85 -7.04 5.76
CA ALA A 252 -8.36 -5.70 6.12
C ALA A 252 -9.10 -5.10 7.32
N ALA A 253 -10.43 -5.29 7.40
CA ALA A 253 -11.21 -4.87 8.56
C ALA A 253 -10.82 -5.66 9.83
N GLY A 254 -10.57 -6.97 9.69
CA GLY A 254 -10.10 -7.84 10.77
C GLY A 254 -8.73 -7.44 11.30
N GLU A 255 -7.80 -7.09 10.41
CA GLU A 255 -6.50 -6.55 10.80
C GLU A 255 -6.61 -5.25 11.58
N TYR A 256 -7.46 -4.34 11.10
CA TYR A 256 -7.67 -3.08 11.79
C TYR A 256 -8.34 -3.29 13.16
N TRP A 257 -9.30 -4.22 13.24
CA TRP A 257 -9.92 -4.62 14.50
C TRP A 257 -8.88 -5.14 15.50
N CYS A 258 -8.02 -6.07 15.10
CA CYS A 258 -6.97 -6.58 15.99
C CYS A 258 -5.94 -5.51 16.36
N ALA A 259 -5.61 -4.57 15.46
CA ALA A 259 -4.72 -3.45 15.77
C ALA A 259 -5.31 -2.53 16.85
N LEU A 260 -6.60 -2.18 16.74
CA LEU A 260 -7.29 -1.40 17.76
C LEU A 260 -7.34 -2.13 19.12
N LEU A 261 -7.59 -3.45 19.12
CA LEU A 261 -7.57 -4.25 20.34
C LEU A 261 -6.17 -4.31 20.95
N HIS A 262 -5.13 -4.47 20.15
CA HIS A 262 -3.75 -4.48 20.64
C HIS A 262 -3.42 -3.20 21.44
N GLU A 263 -3.84 -2.05 20.91
CA GLU A 263 -3.56 -0.75 21.52
C GLU A 263 -4.46 -0.44 22.73
N HIS A 264 -5.75 -0.76 22.65
CA HIS A 264 -6.74 -0.25 23.60
C HIS A 264 -7.41 -1.31 24.48
N ALA A 265 -7.34 -2.58 24.10
CA ALA A 265 -7.97 -3.71 24.81
C ALA A 265 -7.19 -5.04 24.60
N PRO A 266 -5.91 -5.11 25.00
CA PRO A 266 -5.03 -6.25 24.66
C PRO A 266 -5.53 -7.60 25.21
N GLY A 267 -6.37 -7.59 26.25
CA GLY A 267 -7.01 -8.80 26.78
C GLY A 267 -7.99 -9.49 25.82
N GLU A 268 -8.51 -8.75 24.83
CA GLU A 268 -9.43 -9.28 23.81
C GLU A 268 -8.73 -9.60 22.48
N GLU A 269 -7.47 -9.18 22.29
CA GLU A 269 -6.74 -9.35 21.03
C GLU A 269 -6.62 -10.82 20.64
N LEU A 270 -6.27 -11.72 21.56
CA LEU A 270 -6.04 -13.14 21.25
C LEU A 270 -7.28 -13.79 20.61
N ALA A 271 -8.47 -13.52 21.16
CA ALA A 271 -9.72 -14.06 20.63
C ALA A 271 -10.02 -13.51 19.22
N ALA A 272 -9.75 -12.22 18.98
CA ALA A 272 -9.91 -11.62 17.67
C ALA A 272 -8.91 -12.17 16.64
N ARG A 273 -7.63 -12.32 17.03
CA ARG A 273 -6.59 -12.92 16.17
C ARG A 273 -6.94 -14.34 15.77
N LEU A 274 -7.51 -15.12 16.69
CA LEU A 274 -8.01 -16.47 16.38
C LEU A 274 -9.13 -16.40 15.34
N ALA A 275 -10.15 -15.55 15.54
CA ALA A 275 -11.25 -15.40 14.59
C ALA A 275 -10.79 -14.94 13.19
N VAL A 276 -9.79 -14.06 13.12
CA VAL A 276 -9.19 -13.63 11.84
C VAL A 276 -8.42 -14.77 11.19
N PHE A 277 -7.61 -15.52 11.95
CA PHE A 277 -6.88 -16.68 11.43
C PHE A 277 -7.82 -17.78 10.90
N GLU A 278 -8.91 -18.07 11.60
CA GLU A 278 -9.87 -19.10 11.17
C GLU A 278 -10.54 -18.74 9.83
N ARG A 279 -10.81 -17.46 9.59
CA ARG A 279 -11.41 -16.98 8.33
C ARG A 279 -10.40 -16.89 7.20
N TRP A 280 -9.17 -16.48 7.50
CA TRP A 280 -8.10 -16.28 6.53
C TRP A 280 -6.82 -17.01 6.96
N PRO A 281 -6.81 -18.35 6.97
CA PRO A 281 -5.64 -19.09 7.40
C PRO A 281 -4.49 -18.82 6.44
N SER A 282 -3.48 -18.12 6.92
CA SER A 282 -2.25 -17.78 6.18
C SER A 282 -1.07 -17.71 7.13
N PHE A 283 0.15 -17.72 6.57
CA PHE A 283 1.38 -17.52 7.32
C PHE A 283 1.33 -16.22 8.14
N VAL A 284 0.79 -15.14 7.55
CA VAL A 284 0.71 -13.83 8.19
C VAL A 284 -0.23 -13.89 9.40
N GLN A 285 -1.44 -14.46 9.22
CA GLN A 285 -2.41 -14.55 10.30
C GLN A 285 -1.98 -15.48 11.42
N ALA A 286 -1.39 -16.63 11.07
CA ALA A 286 -0.85 -17.55 12.07
C ALA A 286 0.28 -16.93 12.88
N SER A 287 1.14 -16.12 12.25
CA SER A 287 2.23 -15.42 12.94
C SER A 287 1.71 -14.39 13.92
N ARG A 288 0.71 -13.59 13.52
CA ARG A 288 0.06 -12.61 14.39
C ARG A 288 -0.67 -13.28 15.56
N LEU A 289 -1.34 -14.40 15.31
CA LEU A 289 -1.97 -15.22 16.35
C LEU A 289 -0.93 -15.78 17.33
N HIS A 290 0.18 -16.32 16.82
CA HIS A 290 1.29 -16.81 17.64
C HIS A 290 1.84 -15.70 18.55
N ASP A 291 2.09 -14.52 17.98
CA ASP A 291 2.66 -13.38 18.72
C ASP A 291 1.71 -12.88 19.82
N ALA A 292 0.39 -12.93 19.61
CA ALA A 292 -0.61 -12.63 20.64
C ALA A 292 -0.75 -13.76 21.69
N ALA A 293 -0.52 -15.02 21.31
CA ALA A 293 -0.70 -16.19 22.18
C ALA A 293 0.50 -16.48 23.08
N VAL A 294 1.73 -16.10 22.69
CA VAL A 294 2.94 -16.35 23.48
C VAL A 294 2.94 -15.61 24.83
N PRO A 295 2.67 -14.29 24.89
CA PRO A 295 2.69 -13.55 26.16
C PRO A 295 1.65 -14.02 27.18
N THR A 296 0.54 -14.57 26.69
CA THR A 296 -0.57 -15.09 27.51
C THR A 296 -0.37 -16.55 27.93
N GLY A 297 0.66 -17.24 27.40
CA GLY A 297 0.89 -18.66 27.62
C GLY A 297 -0.11 -19.59 26.91
N ALA A 298 -0.95 -19.07 26.00
CA ALA A 298 -1.97 -19.83 25.30
C ALA A 298 -1.41 -20.71 24.16
N TRP A 299 -0.27 -20.32 23.58
CA TRP A 299 0.27 -20.96 22.37
C TRP A 299 0.37 -22.50 22.42
N PRO A 300 0.88 -23.14 23.50
CA PRO A 300 0.99 -24.60 23.55
C PRO A 300 -0.34 -25.34 23.32
N SER A 301 -1.47 -24.77 23.78
CA SER A 301 -2.80 -25.36 23.60
C SER A 301 -3.34 -25.19 22.18
N MET A 302 -2.95 -24.14 21.48
CA MET A 302 -3.45 -23.78 20.15
C MET A 302 -2.58 -24.36 19.02
N ARG A 303 -1.32 -24.70 19.32
CA ARG A 303 -0.31 -25.10 18.31
C ARG A 303 -0.81 -26.19 17.38
N ALA A 304 -1.39 -27.27 17.91
CA ALA A 304 -1.77 -28.42 17.11
C ALA A 304 -2.84 -28.06 16.06
N GLU A 305 -3.85 -27.28 16.47
CA GLU A 305 -4.94 -26.85 15.61
C GLU A 305 -4.48 -25.84 14.56
N VAL A 306 -3.65 -24.85 14.93
CA VAL A 306 -3.08 -23.88 13.99
C VAL A 306 -2.25 -24.58 12.91
N LEU A 307 -1.40 -25.55 13.29
CA LEU A 307 -0.61 -26.32 12.34
C LEU A 307 -1.48 -27.20 11.44
N ALA A 308 -2.53 -27.83 11.98
CA ALA A 308 -3.47 -28.63 11.20
C ALA A 308 -4.21 -27.79 10.16
N THR A 309 -4.69 -26.60 10.55
CA THR A 309 -5.37 -25.66 9.65
C THR A 309 -4.44 -25.19 8.53
N LEU A 310 -3.19 -24.84 8.85
CA LEU A 310 -2.22 -24.42 7.84
C LEU A 310 -1.77 -25.56 6.91
N ALA A 311 -1.81 -26.82 7.34
CA ALA A 311 -1.33 -27.94 6.52
C ALA A 311 -2.04 -28.08 5.16
N GLY A 312 -3.26 -27.54 5.02
CA GLY A 312 -3.96 -27.43 3.72
C GLY A 312 -3.36 -26.37 2.77
N ARG A 313 -2.37 -25.60 3.22
CA ARG A 313 -1.71 -24.49 2.53
C ARG A 313 -0.19 -24.65 2.67
N PRO A 314 0.44 -25.51 1.84
CA PRO A 314 1.84 -25.91 2.00
C PRO A 314 2.82 -24.74 2.16
N ASP A 315 2.66 -23.69 1.35
CA ASP A 315 3.50 -22.49 1.39
C ASP A 315 3.40 -21.76 2.73
N ASP A 316 2.18 -21.50 3.19
CA ASP A 316 1.92 -20.79 4.45
C ASP A 316 2.41 -21.60 5.66
N TYR A 317 2.17 -22.90 5.64
CA TYR A 317 2.56 -23.83 6.70
C TYR A 317 4.07 -23.90 6.88
N VAL A 318 4.80 -24.17 5.80
CA VAL A 318 6.27 -24.25 5.85
C VAL A 318 6.88 -22.90 6.21
N GLN A 319 6.33 -21.81 5.67
CA GLN A 319 6.81 -20.47 5.99
C GLN A 319 6.60 -20.14 7.47
N PHE A 320 5.49 -20.55 8.08
CA PHE A 320 5.22 -20.38 9.51
C PHE A 320 6.18 -21.18 10.40
N LEU A 321 6.39 -22.46 10.07
CA LEU A 321 7.37 -23.31 10.78
C LEU A 321 8.78 -22.71 10.75
N LEU A 322 9.20 -22.23 9.56
CA LEU A 322 10.54 -21.70 9.35
C LEU A 322 10.75 -20.32 9.97
N LEU A 323 9.83 -19.37 9.75
CA LEU A 323 10.06 -17.96 10.08
C LEU A 323 9.54 -17.57 11.45
N THR A 324 8.43 -18.16 11.89
CA THR A 324 7.77 -17.80 13.15
C THR A 324 8.20 -18.74 14.27
N LEU A 325 8.01 -20.04 14.08
CA LEU A 325 8.41 -21.03 15.09
C LEU A 325 9.92 -21.25 15.12
N LYS A 326 10.62 -20.87 14.04
CA LYS A 326 12.07 -21.06 13.85
C LYS A 326 12.49 -22.52 14.03
N ASP A 327 11.59 -23.44 13.70
CA ASP A 327 11.81 -24.88 13.80
C ASP A 327 12.30 -25.40 12.45
N VAL A 328 13.59 -25.16 12.19
CA VAL A 328 14.23 -25.48 10.90
C VAL A 328 14.18 -26.98 10.57
N PRO A 329 14.45 -27.92 11.51
CA PRO A 329 14.32 -29.35 11.23
C PRO A 329 12.89 -29.76 10.88
N LEU A 330 11.89 -29.26 11.63
CA LEU A 330 10.49 -29.58 11.34
C LEU A 330 10.04 -28.98 10.00
N ALA A 331 10.38 -27.70 9.74
CA ALA A 331 10.05 -27.05 8.48
C ALA A 331 10.64 -27.79 7.27
N TRP A 332 11.86 -28.30 7.39
CA TRP A 332 12.51 -29.11 6.35
C TRP A 332 11.77 -30.42 6.10
N ALA A 333 11.50 -31.20 7.16
CA ALA A 333 10.79 -32.48 7.04
C ALA A 333 9.37 -32.31 6.46
N GLU A 334 8.66 -31.31 6.96
CA GLU A 334 7.29 -31.01 6.55
C GLU A 334 7.21 -30.49 5.11
N ALA A 335 8.19 -29.71 4.65
CA ALA A 335 8.23 -29.23 3.26
C ALA A 335 8.20 -30.37 2.22
N TYR A 336 8.83 -31.50 2.52
CA TYR A 336 8.69 -32.71 1.70
C TYR A 336 7.31 -33.34 1.84
N ARG A 337 6.82 -33.49 3.07
CA ARG A 337 5.53 -34.14 3.36
C ARG A 337 4.36 -33.43 2.68
N VAL A 338 4.35 -32.10 2.70
CA VAL A 338 3.28 -31.29 2.09
C VAL A 338 3.50 -31.00 0.61
N GLY A 339 4.62 -31.46 0.02
CA GLY A 339 4.91 -31.27 -1.40
C GLY A 339 5.12 -29.81 -1.79
N LEU A 340 5.94 -29.07 -1.03
CA LEU A 340 6.24 -27.66 -1.33
C LEU A 340 6.84 -27.50 -2.73
N ASP A 341 6.27 -26.61 -3.56
CA ASP A 341 6.76 -26.29 -4.91
C ASP A 341 7.32 -24.86 -5.04
N ARG A 342 7.30 -24.09 -3.94
CA ARG A 342 7.71 -22.68 -3.96
C ARG A 342 9.23 -22.52 -3.87
N GLY A 343 9.86 -22.28 -5.02
CA GLY A 343 11.32 -22.24 -5.16
C GLY A 343 12.06 -21.23 -4.26
N ASP A 344 11.51 -20.03 -4.03
CA ASP A 344 12.12 -19.04 -3.12
C ASP A 344 12.05 -19.48 -1.65
N LEU A 345 11.02 -20.22 -1.26
CA LEU A 345 10.90 -20.75 0.10
C LEU A 345 11.86 -21.93 0.31
N TRP A 346 12.05 -22.78 -0.69
CA TRP A 346 13.11 -23.80 -0.67
C TRP A 346 14.51 -23.20 -0.55
N GLU A 347 14.78 -22.06 -1.19
CA GLU A 347 16.07 -21.38 -1.03
C GLU A 347 16.32 -20.93 0.41
N LYS A 348 15.29 -20.36 1.07
CA LYS A 348 15.35 -19.98 2.49
C LYS A 348 15.54 -21.19 3.40
N LEU A 349 14.83 -22.29 3.13
CA LEU A 349 15.00 -23.56 3.85
C LEU A 349 16.42 -24.11 3.71
N ILE A 350 16.99 -24.10 2.50
CA ILE A 350 18.37 -24.53 2.27
C ILE A 350 19.35 -23.67 3.08
N ASP A 351 19.17 -22.36 3.11
CA ASP A 351 20.05 -21.46 3.87
C ASP A 351 19.98 -21.68 5.37
N ALA A 352 18.80 -22.00 5.90
CA ALA A 352 18.60 -22.31 7.31
C ALA A 352 19.08 -23.73 7.65
N HIS A 353 18.69 -24.73 6.87
CA HIS A 353 18.89 -26.16 7.18
C HIS A 353 20.33 -26.63 6.96
N ARG A 354 21.11 -25.96 6.10
CA ARG A 354 22.53 -26.31 5.87
C ARG A 354 23.40 -26.29 7.13
N VAL A 355 22.98 -25.58 8.18
CA VAL A 355 23.69 -25.56 9.48
C VAL A 355 23.50 -26.87 10.23
N HIS A 356 22.36 -27.54 10.03
CA HIS A 356 22.01 -28.82 10.65
C HIS A 356 22.53 -30.00 9.83
N ASP A 357 22.24 -30.01 8.52
CA ASP A 357 22.69 -31.06 7.59
C ASP A 357 23.07 -30.46 6.23
N PRO A 358 24.36 -30.10 6.03
CA PRO A 358 24.88 -29.61 4.76
C PRO A 358 24.68 -30.60 3.60
N ALA A 359 24.66 -31.92 3.85
CA ALA A 359 24.56 -32.92 2.79
C ALA A 359 23.12 -33.05 2.28
N ALA A 360 22.14 -33.01 3.19
CA ALA A 360 20.72 -33.09 2.83
C ALA A 360 20.28 -31.96 1.88
N VAL A 361 20.83 -30.76 2.05
CA VAL A 361 20.40 -29.61 1.24
C VAL A 361 20.94 -29.62 -0.19
N LEU A 362 22.04 -30.35 -0.46
CA LEU A 362 22.67 -30.39 -1.79
C LEU A 362 21.70 -30.91 -2.84
N PHE A 363 21.02 -32.02 -2.54
CA PHE A 363 20.07 -32.64 -3.47
C PHE A 363 18.91 -31.71 -3.87
N VAL A 364 18.38 -30.94 -2.92
CA VAL A 364 17.32 -29.96 -3.22
C VAL A 364 17.88 -28.81 -4.04
N LEU A 365 19.07 -28.31 -3.69
CA LEU A 365 19.72 -27.24 -4.43
C LEU A 365 20.02 -27.67 -5.88
N GLU A 366 20.43 -28.91 -6.10
CA GLU A 366 20.59 -29.53 -7.42
C GLU A 366 19.28 -29.52 -8.21
N LYS A 367 18.17 -29.97 -7.61
CA LYS A 367 16.85 -29.91 -8.24
C LYS A 367 16.44 -28.50 -8.63
N LEU A 368 16.67 -27.50 -7.76
CA LEU A 368 16.38 -26.11 -8.07
C LEU A 368 17.24 -25.58 -9.22
N ILE A 369 18.52 -25.98 -9.29
CA ILE A 369 19.41 -25.61 -10.40
C ILE A 369 18.88 -26.19 -11.71
N VAL A 370 18.65 -27.52 -11.75
CA VAL A 370 18.22 -28.23 -12.96
C VAL A 370 16.82 -27.77 -13.40
N GLY A 371 15.87 -27.66 -12.48
CA GLY A 371 14.51 -27.19 -12.76
C GLY A 371 14.50 -25.76 -13.30
N GLY A 372 15.32 -24.86 -12.75
CA GLY A 372 15.47 -23.49 -13.27
C GLY A 372 16.01 -23.44 -14.70
N LEU A 373 16.77 -24.46 -15.13
CA LEU A 373 17.29 -24.57 -16.49
C LEU A 373 16.28 -25.17 -17.47
N ALA A 374 15.09 -25.59 -17.07
CA ALA A 374 14.08 -26.12 -17.99
C ALA A 374 13.71 -25.08 -19.07
N VAL A 375 13.49 -23.83 -18.67
CA VAL A 375 13.22 -22.70 -19.57
C VAL A 375 14.54 -22.02 -19.97
N ALA A 376 14.79 -21.96 -21.28
CA ALA A 376 16.01 -21.42 -21.88
C ALA A 376 16.07 -19.88 -21.85
N ASP A 377 16.21 -19.31 -20.66
CA ASP A 377 16.22 -17.87 -20.43
C ASP A 377 17.53 -17.38 -19.79
N ALA A 378 17.95 -16.16 -20.16
CA ALA A 378 19.19 -15.56 -19.69
C ALA A 378 19.21 -15.27 -18.18
N ARG A 379 18.06 -14.92 -17.60
CA ARG A 379 17.90 -14.72 -16.16
C ARG A 379 18.05 -16.06 -15.43
N ASN A 380 17.46 -17.13 -15.96
CA ASN A 380 17.57 -18.46 -15.39
C ASN A 380 19.02 -18.97 -15.36
N TYR A 381 19.81 -18.70 -16.41
CA TYR A 381 21.24 -19.05 -16.41
C TYR A 381 22.02 -18.30 -15.33
N ARG A 382 21.74 -17.01 -15.13
CA ARG A 382 22.34 -16.23 -14.04
C ARG A 382 21.95 -16.77 -12.66
N THR A 383 20.67 -17.11 -12.45
CA THR A 383 20.22 -17.74 -11.21
C THR A 383 20.89 -19.10 -10.98
N ALA A 384 20.98 -19.94 -12.01
CA ALA A 384 21.64 -21.25 -11.92
C ALA A 384 23.13 -21.13 -11.57
N THR A 385 23.87 -20.20 -12.18
CA THR A 385 25.29 -19.97 -11.83
C THR A 385 25.46 -19.47 -10.39
N ALA A 386 24.54 -18.63 -9.88
CA ALA A 386 24.56 -18.22 -8.48
C ALA A 386 24.32 -19.41 -7.53
N ARG A 387 23.31 -20.24 -7.82
CA ARG A 387 23.03 -21.48 -7.07
C ARG A 387 24.17 -22.49 -7.13
N LEU A 388 24.89 -22.61 -8.25
CA LEU A 388 26.08 -23.47 -8.38
C LEU A 388 27.24 -23.01 -7.49
N ARG A 389 27.46 -21.69 -7.35
CA ARG A 389 28.46 -21.17 -6.40
C ARG A 389 28.09 -21.52 -4.96
N LYS A 390 26.80 -21.38 -4.60
CA LYS A 390 26.27 -21.78 -3.30
C LYS A 390 26.43 -23.30 -3.08
N HIS A 391 26.13 -24.11 -4.10
CA HIS A 391 26.31 -25.56 -4.07
C HIS A 391 27.77 -25.93 -3.77
N ARG A 392 28.75 -25.28 -4.42
CA ARG A 392 30.18 -25.47 -4.14
C ARG A 392 30.54 -25.18 -2.69
N ALA A 393 30.10 -24.04 -2.17
CA ALA A 393 30.39 -23.67 -0.79
C ALA A 393 29.84 -24.71 0.19
N ILE A 394 28.58 -25.14 0.00
CA ILE A 394 27.94 -26.13 0.85
C ILE A 394 28.59 -27.50 0.69
N SER A 395 28.91 -27.93 -0.54
CA SER A 395 29.47 -29.26 -0.78
C SER A 395 30.87 -29.40 -0.20
N THR A 396 31.70 -28.36 -0.27
CA THR A 396 32.99 -28.32 0.44
C THR A 396 32.81 -28.40 1.94
N ALA A 397 31.89 -27.63 2.52
CA ALA A 397 31.60 -27.70 3.96
C ALA A 397 31.04 -29.06 4.40
N ALA A 398 30.32 -29.75 3.52
CA ALA A 398 29.81 -31.10 3.72
C ALA A 398 30.87 -32.22 3.53
N GLY A 399 32.13 -31.87 3.24
CA GLY A 399 33.18 -32.85 2.96
C GLY A 399 33.04 -33.57 1.60
N ARG A 400 32.28 -32.99 0.66
CA ARG A 400 32.03 -33.49 -0.70
C ARG A 400 32.42 -32.46 -1.77
N PRO A 401 33.68 -31.99 -1.81
CA PRO A 401 34.11 -30.95 -2.75
C PRO A 401 33.88 -31.32 -4.23
N GLU A 402 33.90 -32.61 -4.57
CA GLU A 402 33.70 -33.16 -5.91
C GLU A 402 32.25 -33.11 -6.43
N ALA A 403 31.27 -32.96 -5.53
CA ALA A 403 29.84 -33.01 -5.90
C ALA A 403 29.48 -31.90 -6.90
N THR A 404 30.00 -30.70 -6.71
CA THR A 404 29.74 -29.57 -7.62
C THR A 404 30.34 -29.80 -9.01
N ALA A 405 31.55 -30.37 -9.10
CA ALA A 405 32.18 -30.67 -10.38
C ALA A 405 31.37 -31.73 -11.15
N THR A 406 30.88 -32.75 -10.45
CA THR A 406 30.02 -33.81 -11.01
C THR A 406 28.72 -33.23 -11.56
N LEU A 407 28.03 -32.40 -10.77
CA LEU A 407 26.81 -31.71 -11.19
C LEU A 407 27.05 -30.81 -12.40
N LEU A 408 28.15 -30.04 -12.41
CA LEU A 408 28.50 -29.15 -13.51
C LEU A 408 28.73 -29.93 -14.81
N ALA A 409 29.41 -31.07 -14.75
CA ALA A 409 29.62 -31.95 -15.90
C ALA A 409 28.28 -32.48 -16.45
N ALA A 410 27.38 -32.95 -15.59
CA ALA A 410 26.05 -33.40 -15.98
C ALA A 410 25.21 -32.29 -16.62
N ILE A 411 25.25 -31.06 -16.07
CA ILE A 411 24.53 -29.91 -16.65
C ILE A 411 25.08 -29.56 -18.04
N ARG A 412 26.40 -29.54 -18.21
CA ARG A 412 27.04 -29.29 -19.52
C ARG A 412 26.63 -30.33 -20.55
N GLU A 413 26.62 -31.60 -20.15
CA GLU A 413 26.21 -32.72 -20.99
C GLU A 413 24.77 -32.59 -21.48
N ALA A 414 23.84 -32.36 -20.56
CA ALA A 414 22.41 -32.24 -20.87
C ALA A 414 22.08 -30.99 -21.70
N ASN A 415 22.96 -29.99 -21.74
CA ASN A 415 22.71 -28.69 -22.38
C ASN A 415 23.75 -28.33 -23.46
N ARG A 416 24.35 -29.33 -24.13
CA ARG A 416 25.35 -29.15 -25.21
C ARG A 416 24.91 -28.19 -26.32
N ASN A 417 23.61 -28.12 -26.60
CA ASN A 417 23.01 -27.26 -27.62
C ASN A 417 22.69 -25.83 -27.15
N ARG A 418 23.08 -25.44 -25.92
CA ARG A 418 22.79 -24.11 -25.35
C ARG A 418 24.07 -23.29 -25.15
N PRO A 419 24.67 -22.73 -26.23
CA PRO A 419 25.99 -22.08 -26.16
C PRO A 419 26.03 -20.88 -25.21
N ARG A 420 24.90 -20.18 -25.02
CA ARG A 420 24.81 -19.08 -24.05
C ARG A 420 24.95 -19.58 -22.60
N LEU A 421 24.30 -20.69 -22.24
CA LEU A 421 24.44 -21.29 -20.92
C LEU A 421 25.87 -21.77 -20.70
N LEU A 422 26.46 -22.47 -21.66
CA LEU A 422 27.84 -22.95 -21.58
C LEU A 422 28.82 -21.80 -21.31
N ARG A 423 28.69 -20.67 -22.01
CA ARG A 423 29.50 -19.46 -21.74
C ARG A 423 29.31 -18.90 -20.32
N GLU A 424 28.12 -18.96 -19.75
CA GLU A 424 27.89 -18.54 -18.36
C GLU A 424 28.53 -19.53 -17.36
N LEU A 425 28.47 -20.83 -17.66
CA LEU A 425 29.13 -21.87 -16.86
C LEU A 425 30.65 -21.77 -16.92
N ASP A 426 31.24 -21.43 -18.07
CA ASP A 426 32.70 -21.28 -18.25
C ASP A 426 33.28 -20.12 -17.43
N ARG A 427 32.43 -19.14 -17.05
CA ARG A 427 32.81 -18.05 -16.14
C ARG A 427 32.92 -18.50 -14.69
N LEU A 428 32.39 -19.68 -14.33
CA LEU A 428 32.57 -20.27 -13.01
C LEU A 428 33.99 -20.84 -12.92
N LYS A 429 34.90 -20.09 -12.31
CA LYS A 429 36.27 -20.55 -11.99
C LYS A 429 36.22 -21.51 -10.80
N PHE A 430 35.70 -22.71 -11.02
CA PHE A 430 35.66 -23.77 -10.02
C PHE A 430 36.99 -24.51 -9.92
#